data_AF-A0AA88WS63-F1
#
_entry.id   AF-A0AA88WS63-F1
#
_cell.length_a   1.000
_cell.length_b   1.000
_cell.length_c   1.000
_cell.angle_alpha   90.00
_cell.angle_beta   90.00
_cell.angle_gamma   90.00
#
_symmetry.space_group_name_H-M   'P 1'
#
loop_
_entity.id
_entity.type
_entity.pdbx_description
1 polymer ?
#
loop_
_entity_poly.entity_id
_entity_poly.type
_entity_poly.pdbx_seq_one_letter_code
_entity_poly.pdbx_strand_id
1 'polypeptide(L)'
;MPQCDPYNGSGDSGEHVYQFQTNMLLLQVSDAVMCHAFPTTLRKAAHAWFKSLQPRSIHSFAQLSDLFQKHFVSSRTRRKNSTSLLNIVQEKNESLSHYLGRFNAATLEIDNLDESVKCTAFMRGLQPTSKFAFAVNKSPPGSMSAMLDKANKYIQAEEYLETHKGHRNDNGQEQGKHARDDSPRSGRNSKRSR
;
A
#
# COMPACT_ATOMS: atom_id res chain seq x y z
N MET A 1 23.15 -25.05 -11.01
CA MET A 1 23.09 -23.68 -11.58
C MET A 1 22.41 -22.78 -10.57
N PRO A 2 22.83 -21.51 -10.41
CA PRO A 2 22.18 -20.58 -9.49
C PRO A 2 20.68 -20.45 -9.81
N GLN A 3 19.83 -20.55 -8.78
CA GLN A 3 18.40 -20.27 -8.87
C GLN A 3 18.18 -18.75 -8.79
N CYS A 4 18.56 -18.04 -9.84
CA CYS A 4 18.37 -16.61 -9.97
C CYS A 4 17.56 -16.35 -11.24
N ASP A 5 16.55 -15.49 -11.14
CA ASP A 5 15.72 -15.15 -12.30
C ASP A 5 16.56 -14.48 -13.39
N PRO A 6 16.32 -14.80 -14.68
CA PRO A 6 17.13 -14.21 -15.74
C PRO A 6 16.95 -12.70 -15.85
N TYR A 7 18.04 -11.95 -15.83
CA TYR A 7 18.01 -10.49 -15.92
C TYR A 7 18.08 -9.99 -17.35
N ASN A 8 17.06 -9.26 -17.79
CA ASN A 8 16.92 -8.80 -19.18
C ASN A 8 17.36 -7.34 -19.41
N GLY A 9 17.68 -6.58 -18.35
CA GLY A 9 18.01 -5.15 -18.40
C GLY A 9 16.93 -4.20 -17.85
N SER A 10 15.75 -4.68 -17.44
CA SER A 10 14.61 -3.81 -17.08
C SER A 10 14.15 -3.87 -15.62
N GLY A 11 14.96 -4.39 -14.70
CA GLY A 11 14.68 -4.43 -13.26
C GLY A 11 15.87 -3.98 -12.43
N ASP A 12 15.78 -4.06 -11.10
CA ASP A 12 16.86 -3.61 -10.23
C ASP A 12 18.15 -4.42 -10.43
N SER A 13 19.19 -3.78 -10.98
CA SER A 13 20.48 -4.43 -11.21
C SER A 13 21.18 -4.82 -9.90
N GLY A 14 20.95 -4.08 -8.82
CA GLY A 14 21.54 -4.34 -7.51
C GLY A 14 20.91 -5.56 -6.85
N GLU A 15 19.59 -5.68 -6.91
CA GLU A 15 18.86 -6.86 -6.42
C GLU A 15 19.30 -8.14 -7.13
N HIS A 16 19.44 -8.09 -8.46
CA HIS A 16 19.95 -9.23 -9.23
C HIS A 16 21.34 -9.67 -8.78
N VAL A 17 22.25 -8.72 -8.59
CA VAL A 17 23.60 -8.99 -8.09
C VAL A 17 23.54 -9.58 -6.68
N TYR A 18 22.72 -9.02 -5.79
CA TYR A 18 22.58 -9.48 -4.41
C TYR A 18 22.05 -10.92 -4.33
N GLN A 19 21.01 -11.25 -5.08
CA GLN A 19 20.46 -12.62 -5.14
C GLN A 19 21.50 -13.60 -5.69
N PHE A 20 22.18 -13.24 -6.78
CA PHE A 20 23.23 -14.08 -7.34
C PHE A 20 24.37 -14.31 -6.32
N GLN A 21 24.86 -13.25 -5.67
CA GLN A 21 25.92 -13.34 -4.66
C GLN A 21 25.51 -14.20 -3.47
N THR A 22 24.30 -14.00 -2.94
CA THR A 22 23.77 -14.76 -1.80
C THR A 22 23.70 -16.25 -2.14
N ASN A 23 23.23 -16.60 -3.35
CA ASN A 23 23.20 -17.98 -3.83
C ASN A 23 24.61 -18.58 -3.99
N MET A 24 25.57 -17.82 -4.53
CA MET A 24 26.95 -18.28 -4.70
C MET A 24 27.68 -18.46 -3.37
N LEU A 25 27.43 -17.57 -2.41
CA LEU A 25 27.97 -17.65 -1.06
C LEU A 25 27.47 -18.90 -0.33
N LEU A 26 26.16 -19.19 -0.42
CA LEU A 26 25.56 -20.39 0.16
C LEU A 26 26.21 -21.68 -0.40
N LEU A 27 26.56 -21.66 -1.69
CA LEU A 27 27.23 -22.76 -2.37
C LEU A 27 28.76 -22.77 -2.18
N GLN A 28 29.32 -21.83 -1.42
CA GLN A 28 30.77 -21.67 -1.17
C GLN A 28 31.60 -21.62 -2.46
N VAL A 29 31.05 -20.98 -3.49
CA VAL A 29 31.65 -20.93 -4.82
C VAL A 29 32.78 -19.89 -4.86
N SER A 30 33.86 -20.18 -5.58
CA SER A 30 34.97 -19.24 -5.74
C SER A 30 34.62 -18.06 -6.64
N ASP A 31 35.28 -16.93 -6.42
CA ASP A 31 35.06 -15.68 -7.18
C ASP A 31 35.24 -15.87 -8.71
N ALA A 32 36.20 -16.70 -9.12
CA ALA A 32 36.41 -17.04 -10.53
C ALA A 32 35.18 -17.75 -11.14
N VAL A 33 34.60 -18.71 -10.41
CA VAL A 33 33.40 -19.41 -10.86
C VAL A 33 32.19 -18.47 -10.87
N MET A 34 32.08 -17.53 -9.93
CA MET A 34 31.04 -16.49 -9.96
C MET A 34 31.11 -15.65 -11.24
N CYS A 35 32.32 -15.24 -11.66
CA CYS A 35 32.53 -14.50 -12.92
C CYS A 35 32.09 -15.28 -14.15
N HIS A 36 32.29 -16.60 -14.17
CA HIS A 36 31.87 -17.46 -15.28
C HIS A 36 30.37 -17.79 -15.25
N ALA A 37 29.78 -17.91 -14.06
CA ALA A 37 28.38 -18.25 -13.89
C ALA A 37 27.46 -17.05 -14.10
N PHE A 38 27.85 -15.84 -13.70
CA PHE A 38 27.00 -14.65 -13.79
C PHE A 38 26.44 -14.37 -15.20
N PRO A 39 27.22 -14.44 -16.29
CA PRO A 39 26.72 -14.20 -17.64
C PRO A 39 25.60 -15.16 -18.07
N THR A 40 25.55 -16.36 -17.47
CA THR A 40 24.48 -17.35 -17.74
C THR A 40 23.11 -16.92 -17.22
N THR A 41 23.09 -15.97 -16.28
CA THR A 41 21.86 -15.36 -15.73
C THR A 41 21.36 -14.18 -16.57
N LEU A 42 22.15 -13.67 -17.52
CA LEU A 42 21.82 -12.47 -18.29
C LEU A 42 21.05 -12.81 -19.58
N ARG A 43 20.13 -11.94 -19.97
CA ARG A 43 19.32 -12.03 -21.20
C ARG A 43 19.26 -10.68 -21.90
N LYS A 44 18.88 -10.69 -23.18
CA LYS A 44 18.62 -9.48 -23.99
C LYS A 44 19.72 -8.41 -23.84
N ALA A 45 19.37 -7.20 -23.42
CA ALA A 45 20.27 -6.06 -23.31
C ALA A 45 21.43 -6.33 -22.34
N ALA A 46 21.18 -7.04 -21.24
CA ALA A 46 22.22 -7.41 -20.27
C ALA A 46 23.23 -8.40 -20.84
N HIS A 47 22.77 -9.38 -21.62
CA HIS A 47 23.68 -10.31 -22.28
C HIS A 47 24.47 -9.63 -23.41
N ALA A 48 23.84 -8.72 -24.16
CA ALA A 48 24.52 -7.93 -25.19
C ALA A 48 25.62 -7.03 -24.60
N TRP A 49 25.32 -6.37 -23.47
CA TRP A 49 26.30 -5.60 -22.71
C TRP A 49 27.51 -6.45 -22.29
N PHE A 50 27.28 -7.62 -21.70
CA PHE A 50 28.39 -8.46 -21.26
C PHE A 50 29.32 -8.86 -22.42
N LYS A 51 28.76 -9.16 -23.60
CA LYS A 51 29.53 -9.47 -24.81
C LYS A 51 30.32 -8.28 -25.37
N SER A 52 29.95 -7.06 -25.03
CA SER A 52 30.65 -5.84 -25.45
C SER A 52 31.89 -5.51 -24.60
N LEU A 53 32.06 -6.19 -23.46
CA LEU A 53 33.21 -5.98 -22.59
C LEU A 53 34.49 -6.49 -23.25
N GLN A 54 35.60 -5.80 -22.97
CA GLN A 54 36.90 -6.20 -23.49
C GLN A 54 37.26 -7.60 -22.96
N PRO A 55 37.73 -8.53 -23.82
CA PRO A 55 38.15 -9.84 -23.37
C PRO A 55 39.23 -9.74 -22.27
N ARG A 56 39.12 -10.58 -21.24
CA ARG A 56 40.08 -10.66 -20.12
C ARG A 56 40.21 -9.38 -19.28
N SER A 57 39.21 -8.48 -19.30
CA SER A 57 39.24 -7.24 -18.51
C SER A 57 38.67 -7.37 -17.08
N ILE A 58 37.99 -8.49 -16.78
CA ILE A 58 37.35 -8.77 -15.49
C ILE A 58 38.25 -9.72 -14.69
N HIS A 59 38.68 -9.28 -13.51
CA HIS A 59 39.58 -10.02 -12.63
C HIS A 59 38.92 -10.47 -11.34
N SER A 60 37.73 -9.95 -11.03
CA SER A 60 36.94 -10.38 -9.87
C SER A 60 35.45 -10.17 -10.06
N PHE A 61 34.64 -10.88 -9.27
CA PHE A 61 33.20 -10.69 -9.30
C PHE A 61 32.82 -9.29 -8.77
N ALA A 62 33.56 -8.77 -7.80
CA ALA A 62 33.39 -7.40 -7.30
C ALA A 62 33.55 -6.38 -8.45
N GLN A 63 34.56 -6.53 -9.30
CA GLN A 63 34.75 -5.67 -10.47
C GLN A 63 33.60 -5.82 -11.49
N LEU A 64 33.19 -7.05 -11.78
CA LEU A 64 32.08 -7.32 -12.71
C LEU A 64 30.76 -6.71 -12.22
N SER A 65 30.44 -6.89 -10.93
CA SER A 65 29.21 -6.39 -10.33
C SER A 65 29.15 -4.86 -10.29
N ASP A 66 30.28 -4.18 -10.05
CA ASP A 66 30.37 -2.72 -10.12
C ASP A 66 30.14 -2.22 -11.56
N LEU A 67 30.80 -2.81 -12.56
CA LEU A 67 30.60 -2.47 -13.98
C LEU A 67 29.15 -2.70 -14.42
N PHE A 68 28.57 -3.83 -14.02
CA PHE A 68 27.17 -4.17 -14.33
C PHE A 68 26.21 -3.14 -13.74
N GLN A 69 26.35 -2.85 -12.44
CA GLN A 69 25.48 -1.89 -11.77
C GLN A 69 25.66 -0.48 -12.32
N LYS A 70 26.87 -0.07 -12.71
CA LYS A 70 27.15 1.22 -13.37
C LYS A 70 26.51 1.34 -14.75
N HIS A 71 26.49 0.26 -15.53
CA HIS A 71 25.84 0.26 -16.84
C HIS A 71 24.31 0.28 -16.72
N PHE A 72 23.77 -0.41 -15.71
CA PHE A 72 22.34 -0.56 -15.46
C PHE A 72 21.82 0.35 -14.34
N VAL A 73 22.49 1.50 -14.08
CA VAL A 73 22.05 2.46 -13.03
C VAL A 73 20.62 2.94 -13.27
N SER A 74 20.24 3.14 -14.54
CA SER A 74 18.89 3.60 -14.91
C SER A 74 17.80 2.54 -14.72
N SER A 75 18.15 1.25 -14.65
CA SER A 75 17.22 0.16 -14.37
C SER A 75 17.15 -0.18 -12.89
N ARG A 76 17.99 0.40 -12.02
CA ARG A 76 17.69 0.46 -10.58
C ARG A 76 16.28 1.01 -10.46
N THR A 77 15.34 0.16 -10.05
CA THR A 77 13.98 0.59 -9.74
C THR A 77 14.18 1.75 -8.78
N ARG A 78 13.72 2.95 -9.15
CA ARG A 78 13.88 4.11 -8.27
C ARG A 78 13.22 3.71 -6.95
N ARG A 79 14.02 3.37 -5.94
CA ARG A 79 13.49 3.00 -4.63
C ARG A 79 12.58 4.15 -4.23
N LYS A 80 11.35 3.83 -3.85
CA LYS A 80 10.42 4.86 -3.42
C LYS A 80 11.08 5.56 -2.22
N ASN A 81 11.07 6.88 -2.26
CA ASN A 81 11.57 7.69 -1.15
C ASN A 81 10.38 8.09 -0.28
N SER A 82 10.66 8.63 0.90
CA SER A 82 9.61 9.05 1.85
C SER A 82 8.62 10.05 1.27
N THR A 83 9.03 10.90 0.31
CA THR A 83 8.12 11.86 -0.33
C THR A 83 7.06 11.20 -1.21
N SER A 84 7.31 9.96 -1.69
CA SER A 84 6.30 9.20 -2.43
C SER A 84 5.05 8.87 -1.60
N LEU A 85 5.17 8.81 -0.26
CA LEU A 85 4.02 8.60 0.64
C LEU A 85 3.03 9.77 0.62
N LEU A 86 3.49 10.99 0.27
CA LEU A 86 2.61 12.16 0.18
C LEU A 86 1.59 12.04 -0.97
N ASN A 87 1.84 11.15 -1.93
CA ASN A 87 0.91 10.87 -3.03
C ASN A 87 -0.15 9.83 -2.65
N ILE A 88 -0.03 9.20 -1.48
CA ILE A 88 -1.03 8.25 -0.99
C ILE A 88 -2.07 9.03 -0.18
N VAL A 89 -3.15 9.40 -0.86
CA VAL A 89 -4.27 10.14 -0.27
C VAL A 89 -5.50 9.23 -0.21
N GLN A 90 -6.27 9.36 0.87
CA GLN A 90 -7.55 8.69 1.07
C GLN A 90 -8.60 9.35 0.17
N GLU A 91 -9.17 8.56 -0.74
CA GLU A 91 -10.17 9.05 -1.68
C GLU A 91 -11.51 9.31 -0.99
N LYS A 92 -12.36 10.17 -1.59
CA LYS A 92 -13.63 10.62 -0.98
C LYS A 92 -14.57 9.48 -0.54
N ASN A 93 -14.57 8.36 -1.25
CA ASN A 93 -15.43 7.21 -1.00
C ASN A 93 -14.65 5.97 -0.55
N GLU A 94 -13.39 6.13 -0.16
CA GLU A 94 -12.54 5.03 0.26
C GLU A 94 -12.61 4.84 1.78
N SER A 95 -12.86 3.61 2.21
CA SER A 95 -12.86 3.26 3.63
C SER A 95 -11.48 3.43 4.25
N LEU A 96 -11.43 3.67 5.57
CA LEU A 96 -10.16 3.82 6.27
C LEU A 96 -9.28 2.57 6.16
N SER A 97 -9.89 1.38 6.12
CA SER A 97 -9.21 0.10 5.97
C SER A 97 -8.48 -0.01 4.63
N HIS A 98 -9.13 0.35 3.53
CA HIS A 98 -8.52 0.29 2.19
C HIS A 98 -7.37 1.31 2.05
N TYR A 99 -7.57 2.53 2.55
CA TYR A 99 -6.50 3.54 2.60
C TYR A 99 -5.29 3.05 3.41
N LEU A 100 -5.52 2.52 4.62
CA LEU A 100 -4.47 1.98 5.48
C LEU A 100 -3.72 0.83 4.79
N GLY A 101 -4.44 -0.05 4.09
CA GLY A 101 -3.84 -1.12 3.29
C GLY A 101 -2.88 -0.60 2.22
N ARG A 102 -3.32 0.38 1.40
CA ARG A 102 -2.47 1.01 0.37
C ARG A 102 -1.27 1.73 0.97
N PHE A 103 -1.48 2.47 2.06
CA PHE A 103 -0.43 3.19 2.74
C PHE A 103 0.64 2.22 3.29
N ASN A 104 0.22 1.15 3.97
CA ASN A 104 1.15 0.14 4.49
C ASN A 104 1.94 -0.53 3.37
N ALA A 105 1.29 -0.91 2.26
CA ALA A 105 1.96 -1.48 1.10
C ALA A 105 3.04 -0.53 0.54
N ALA A 106 2.74 0.76 0.41
CA ALA A 106 3.70 1.76 -0.03
C ALA A 106 4.89 1.91 0.94
N THR A 107 4.67 1.79 2.26
CA THR A 107 5.79 1.87 3.22
C THR A 107 6.76 0.70 3.15
N LEU A 108 6.33 -0.47 2.68
CA LEU A 108 7.21 -1.65 2.51
C LEU A 108 8.19 -1.46 1.35
N GLU A 109 7.94 -0.53 0.44
CA GLU A 109 8.80 -0.22 -0.69
C GLU A 109 9.87 0.86 -0.37
N ILE A 110 9.93 1.34 0.88
CA ILE A 110 10.80 2.44 1.31
C ILE A 110 11.74 1.95 2.41
N ASP A 111 13.03 1.96 2.13
CA ASP A 111 14.06 1.63 3.13
C ASP A 111 14.31 2.77 4.11
N ASN A 112 14.65 2.42 5.35
CA ASN A 112 15.03 3.36 6.41
C ASN A 112 14.00 4.48 6.61
N LEU A 113 12.71 4.17 6.46
CA LEU A 113 11.63 5.13 6.64
C LEU A 113 11.54 5.58 8.12
N ASP A 114 11.76 6.86 8.35
CA ASP A 114 11.60 7.49 9.66
C ASP A 114 10.15 7.43 10.15
N GLU A 115 9.95 7.07 11.43
CA GLU A 115 8.62 6.88 12.01
C GLU A 115 7.82 8.19 12.07
N SER A 116 8.47 9.33 12.34
CA SER A 116 7.81 10.64 12.37
C SER A 116 7.36 11.06 10.97
N VAL A 117 8.18 10.79 9.95
CA VAL A 117 7.82 11.00 8.54
C VAL A 117 6.64 10.10 8.14
N LYS A 118 6.65 8.82 8.55
CA LYS A 118 5.54 7.89 8.31
C LYS A 118 4.23 8.39 8.93
N CYS A 119 4.25 8.77 10.21
CA CYS A 119 3.08 9.34 10.90
C CYS A 119 2.56 10.61 10.20
N THR A 120 3.48 11.52 9.86
CA THR A 120 3.13 12.78 9.19
C THR A 120 2.50 12.53 7.82
N ALA A 121 3.10 11.66 7.00
CA ALA A 121 2.57 11.31 5.70
C ALA A 121 1.19 10.66 5.80
N PHE A 122 1.02 9.72 6.75
CA PHE A 122 -0.27 9.07 6.99
C PHE A 122 -1.35 10.10 7.35
N MET A 123 -1.07 11.02 8.28
CA MET A 123 -2.01 12.08 8.67
C MET A 123 -2.36 13.01 7.51
N ARG A 124 -1.37 13.37 6.69
CA ARG A 124 -1.56 14.25 5.53
C ARG A 124 -2.38 13.61 4.42
N GLY A 125 -2.28 12.29 4.26
CA GLY A 125 -3.06 11.53 3.29
C GLY A 125 -4.51 11.32 3.71
N LEU A 126 -4.90 11.51 4.97
CA LEU A 126 -6.28 11.29 5.41
C LEU A 126 -7.26 12.25 4.74
N GLN A 127 -8.47 11.75 4.47
CA GLN A 127 -9.54 12.56 3.91
C GLN A 127 -9.97 13.61 4.96
N PRO A 128 -9.86 14.94 4.70
CA PRO A 128 -9.99 15.96 5.75
C PRO A 128 -11.36 16.03 6.43
N THR A 129 -12.42 15.60 5.74
CA THR A 129 -13.79 15.58 6.26
C THR A 129 -14.14 14.26 6.97
N SER A 130 -13.24 13.28 7.01
CA SER A 130 -13.47 12.02 7.69
C SER A 130 -13.47 12.18 9.21
N LYS A 131 -14.29 11.38 9.90
CA LYS A 131 -14.34 11.38 11.37
C LYS A 131 -12.99 11.06 11.99
N PHE A 132 -12.24 10.15 11.36
CA PHE A 132 -10.93 9.75 11.82
C PHE A 132 -9.89 10.87 11.67
N ALA A 133 -9.84 11.58 10.54
CA ALA A 133 -8.96 12.75 10.36
C ALA A 133 -9.22 13.83 11.42
N PHE A 134 -10.49 14.12 11.71
CA PHE A 134 -10.85 15.04 12.78
C PHE A 134 -10.34 14.57 14.16
N ALA A 135 -10.54 13.29 14.48
CA ALA A 135 -10.11 12.73 15.76
C ALA A 135 -8.59 12.72 15.94
N VAL A 136 -7.84 12.50 14.85
CA VAL A 136 -6.38 12.53 14.83
C VAL A 136 -5.87 13.97 14.96
N ASN A 137 -6.47 14.96 14.28
CA ASN A 137 -6.10 16.36 14.46
C ASN A 137 -6.41 16.88 15.87
N LYS A 138 -7.55 16.48 16.45
CA LYS A 138 -7.93 16.87 17.82
C LYS A 138 -7.00 16.29 18.89
N SER A 139 -6.52 15.07 18.67
CA SER A 139 -5.62 14.36 19.59
C SER A 139 -4.62 13.57 18.75
N PRO A 140 -3.50 14.22 18.37
CA PRO A 140 -2.45 13.60 17.56
C PRO A 140 -1.82 12.40 18.29
N PRO A 141 -1.72 11.24 17.65
CA PRO A 141 -0.99 10.10 18.20
C PRO A 141 0.51 10.43 18.34
N GLY A 142 1.13 9.96 19.42
CA GLY A 142 2.57 10.14 19.65
C GLY A 142 3.47 9.13 18.93
N SER A 143 2.90 8.10 18.32
CA SER A 143 3.62 7.04 17.59
C SER A 143 2.74 6.41 16.51
N MET A 144 3.36 5.67 15.59
CA MET A 144 2.60 4.95 14.56
C MET A 144 1.74 3.86 15.19
N SER A 145 2.22 3.22 16.25
CA SER A 145 1.46 2.20 16.99
C SER A 145 0.15 2.77 17.55
N ALA A 146 0.21 3.90 18.26
CA ALA A 146 -0.99 4.57 18.78
C ALA A 146 -1.94 5.04 17.67
N MET A 147 -1.39 5.41 16.51
CA MET A 147 -2.18 5.78 15.32
C MET A 147 -2.95 4.59 14.75
N LEU A 148 -2.30 3.43 14.64
CA LEU A 148 -2.92 2.18 14.16
C LEU A 148 -3.99 1.67 15.13
N ASP A 149 -3.73 1.69 16.44
CA ASP A 149 -4.72 1.31 17.46
C ASP A 149 -5.99 2.17 17.36
N LYS A 150 -5.81 3.47 17.13
CA LYS A 150 -6.93 4.39 16.93
C LYS A 150 -7.64 4.12 15.60
N ALA A 151 -6.90 3.89 14.51
CA ALA A 151 -7.47 3.58 13.20
C ALA A 151 -8.32 2.30 13.24
N ASN A 152 -7.84 1.25 13.88
CA ASN A 152 -8.55 -0.03 14.01
C ASN A 152 -9.90 0.11 14.71
N LYS A 153 -10.00 0.96 15.74
CA LYS A 153 -11.28 1.27 16.41
C LYS A 153 -12.28 1.93 15.47
N TYR A 154 -11.81 2.80 14.58
CA TYR A 154 -12.66 3.46 13.59
C TYR A 154 -13.05 2.52 12.45
N ILE A 155 -12.12 1.67 11.99
CA ILE A 155 -12.41 0.63 10.98
C ILE A 155 -13.52 -0.30 11.48
N GLN A 156 -13.40 -0.82 12.70
CA GLN A 156 -14.45 -1.67 13.30
C GLN A 156 -15.80 -0.95 13.40
N ALA A 157 -15.80 0.35 13.72
CA ALA A 157 -17.02 1.14 13.77
C ALA A 157 -17.63 1.39 12.37
N GLU A 158 -16.81 1.63 11.35
CA GLU A 158 -17.25 1.76 9.95
C GLU A 158 -17.89 0.45 9.46
N GLU A 159 -17.23 -0.68 9.67
CA GLU A 159 -17.72 -2.02 9.27
C GLU A 159 -19.02 -2.40 10.00
N TYR A 160 -19.14 -2.09 11.30
CA TYR A 160 -20.37 -2.29 12.05
C TYR A 160 -21.54 -1.47 11.46
N LEU A 161 -21.30 -0.22 11.06
CA LEU A 161 -22.35 0.62 10.47
C LEU A 161 -22.74 0.16 9.06
N GLU A 162 -21.81 -0.36 8.26
CA GLU A 162 -22.09 -0.88 6.92
C GLU A 162 -22.95 -2.14 6.96
N THR A 163 -22.61 -3.10 7.83
CA THR A 163 -23.39 -4.33 8.02
C THR A 163 -24.82 -4.04 8.49
N HIS A 164 -25.02 -3.06 9.37
CA HIS A 164 -26.34 -2.72 9.92
C HIS A 164 -27.17 -1.78 9.01
N LYS A 165 -26.55 -1.10 8.05
CA LYS A 165 -27.29 -0.39 6.99
C LYS A 165 -27.97 -1.36 6.03
N GLY A 166 -27.37 -2.53 5.76
CA GLY A 166 -27.97 -3.58 4.93
C GLY A 166 -29.27 -4.15 5.51
N HIS A 167 -29.34 -4.35 6.83
CA HIS A 167 -30.53 -4.89 7.51
C HIS A 167 -31.71 -3.92 7.60
N ARG A 168 -31.47 -2.61 7.55
CA ARG A 168 -32.54 -1.61 7.68
C ARG A 168 -33.35 -1.41 6.40
N ASN A 169 -32.82 -1.84 5.25
CA ASN A 169 -33.51 -1.75 3.97
C ASN A 169 -34.44 -2.96 3.67
N ASP A 170 -34.32 -4.07 4.41
CA ASP A 170 -35.13 -5.28 4.19
C ASP A 170 -36.45 -5.27 4.99
N ASN A 171 -36.47 -4.63 6.17
CA ASN A 171 -37.66 -4.58 7.04
C ASN A 171 -38.64 -3.43 6.76
N GLY A 172 -38.53 -2.76 5.60
CA GLY A 172 -39.27 -1.53 5.29
C GLY A 172 -40.51 -1.66 4.40
N GLN A 173 -40.82 -2.85 3.87
CA GLN A 173 -41.84 -2.99 2.81
C GLN A 173 -43.13 -3.74 3.15
N GLU A 174 -43.32 -4.25 4.36
CA GLU A 174 -44.63 -4.82 4.73
C GLU A 174 -45.23 -4.16 5.96
N GLN A 175 -46.52 -3.80 5.82
CA GLN A 175 -47.44 -3.29 6.84
C GLN A 175 -47.53 -1.77 7.00
N GLY A 176 -47.88 -1.11 5.89
CA GLY A 176 -48.47 0.23 5.89
C GLY A 176 -49.79 0.28 5.14
N LYS A 177 -50.73 -0.66 5.37
CA LYS A 177 -52.09 -0.59 4.85
C LYS A 177 -53.10 -1.19 5.83
N HIS A 178 -53.53 -0.41 6.82
CA HIS A 178 -54.93 -0.45 7.27
C HIS A 178 -55.37 0.96 7.65
N ALA A 179 -56.42 1.39 6.95
CA ALA A 179 -57.02 2.70 6.98
C ALA A 179 -57.47 3.12 8.39
N ARG A 180 -57.20 4.37 8.76
CA ARG A 180 -57.98 5.09 9.76
C ARG A 180 -58.81 6.13 9.01
N ASP A 181 -60.10 5.86 8.95
CA ASP A 181 -61.12 6.77 8.47
C ASP A 181 -61.36 7.89 9.50
N ASP A 182 -61.57 9.08 8.96
CA ASP A 182 -61.90 10.38 9.55
C ASP A 182 -63.10 10.32 10.53
N SER A 183 -63.41 11.18 11.50
CA SER A 183 -62.99 12.51 11.98
C SER A 183 -63.88 12.82 13.22
N PRO A 184 -63.53 13.68 14.21
CA PRO A 184 -64.51 14.23 15.16
C PRO A 184 -64.79 15.71 14.88
N ARG A 185 -66.03 16.06 14.51
CA ARG A 185 -66.47 17.47 14.39
C ARG A 185 -67.55 17.81 15.42
N SER A 186 -67.15 18.71 16.32
CA SER A 186 -67.95 19.42 17.32
C SER A 186 -69.19 20.12 16.77
N GLY A 187 -70.31 20.06 17.50
CA GLY A 187 -71.53 20.83 17.28
C GLY A 187 -72.35 21.00 18.57
N ARG A 188 -72.45 22.24 19.04
CA ARG A 188 -73.11 22.72 20.27
C ARG A 188 -74.65 22.75 20.21
N ASN A 189 -75.24 22.68 21.40
CA ASN A 189 -76.52 23.27 21.87
C ASN A 189 -77.85 22.68 21.38
N SER A 190 -78.59 22.06 22.32
CA SER A 190 -80.05 22.13 22.35
C SER A 190 -80.50 22.99 23.53
N LYS A 191 -81.19 24.09 23.21
CA LYS A 191 -81.97 24.88 24.18
C LYS A 191 -83.40 24.33 24.19
N ARG A 192 -83.90 24.12 25.40
CA ARG A 192 -85.30 24.00 25.82
C ARG A 192 -86.25 24.88 24.99
N SER A 193 -87.38 24.32 24.56
CA SER A 193 -88.62 25.06 24.28
C SER A 193 -89.78 24.44 25.04
N ARG A 194 -90.77 25.31 25.25
CA ARG A 194 -91.89 25.30 26.20
C ARG A 194 -92.82 24.09 26.10
#